data_AF-A0A7X7SCL3-F1
#
_entry.id   AF-A0A7X7SCL3-F1
#
_cell.length_a   1.000
_cell.length_b   1.000
_cell.length_c   1.000
_cell.angle_alpha   90.00
_cell.angle_beta   90.00
_cell.angle_gamma   90.00
#
_symmetry.space_group_name_H-M   'P 1'
#
loop_
_entity.id
_entity.type
_entity.pdbx_description
1 polymer ?
#
loop_
_entity_poly.entity_id
_entity_poly.type
_entity_poly.pdbx_seq_one_letter_code
_entity_poly.pdbx_strand_id
1 'polypeptide(L)'
;MKTEAETVGTGVPCKRRHLRFSAKEKSQAVLALWSGRRSASGLAKEMEVPWAVINGWEKRALSGMLTALDPTWRQPEEKKLELPGRLERLLEQTVKPESGGKPESD
;
A
#
# COMPACT_ATOMS: atom_id res chain seq x y z
N MET A 1 -11.01 -49.79 16.43
CA MET A 1 -10.12 -48.62 16.63
C MET A 1 -9.40 -48.30 15.33
N LYS A 2 -9.83 -47.27 14.62
CA LYS A 2 -9.01 -46.16 14.08
C LYS A 2 -9.88 -45.37 13.10
N THR A 3 -9.96 -44.08 13.42
CA THR A 3 -10.79 -43.03 12.87
C THR A 3 -10.35 -42.59 11.49
N GLU A 4 -11.35 -42.32 10.65
CA GLU A 4 -11.28 -41.48 9.46
C GLU A 4 -10.97 -40.03 9.85
N ALA A 5 -10.14 -39.34 9.08
CA ALA A 5 -10.17 -37.89 8.94
C ALA A 5 -9.47 -37.50 7.64
N GLU A 6 -10.30 -37.48 6.61
CA GLU A 6 -10.07 -36.94 5.28
C GLU A 6 -9.59 -35.47 5.34
N THR A 7 -8.43 -35.19 4.75
CA THR A 7 -7.94 -33.83 4.55
C THR A 7 -8.44 -33.28 3.22
N VAL A 8 -9.61 -32.64 3.21
CA VAL A 8 -10.06 -31.79 2.10
C VAL A 8 -9.44 -30.40 2.26
N GLY A 9 -8.27 -30.23 1.64
CA GLY A 9 -7.62 -28.94 1.46
C GLY A 9 -8.08 -28.28 0.16
N THR A 10 -9.28 -27.70 0.15
CA THR A 10 -9.75 -26.90 -1.00
C THR A 10 -9.14 -25.50 -0.93
N GLY A 11 -7.96 -25.34 -1.53
CA GLY A 11 -7.36 -24.03 -1.79
C GLY A 11 -8.17 -23.29 -2.84
N VAL A 12 -9.12 -22.46 -2.40
CA VAL A 12 -9.79 -21.50 -3.30
C VAL A 12 -8.85 -20.31 -3.53
N PRO A 13 -8.40 -20.05 -4.77
CA PRO A 13 -7.67 -18.82 -5.06
C PRO A 13 -8.64 -17.64 -4.96
N CYS A 14 -8.60 -16.93 -3.84
CA CYS A 14 -9.35 -15.70 -3.61
C CYS A 14 -8.89 -14.61 -4.59
N LYS A 15 -9.52 -14.56 -5.76
CA LYS A 15 -9.42 -13.45 -6.72
C LYS A 15 -9.55 -12.13 -5.98
N ARG A 16 -8.59 -11.23 -6.21
CA ARG A 16 -8.30 -9.99 -5.49
C ARG A 16 -9.54 -9.13 -5.22
N ARG A 17 -10.23 -9.38 -4.10
CA ARG A 17 -11.21 -8.44 -3.50
C ARG A 17 -10.53 -7.35 -2.64
N HIS A 18 -9.22 -7.15 -2.80
CA HIS A 18 -8.42 -6.26 -1.96
C HIS A 18 -8.71 -4.75 -2.15
N LEU A 19 -9.59 -4.39 -3.09
CA LEU A 19 -9.98 -3.02 -3.43
C LEU A 19 -11.28 -2.54 -2.78
N ARG A 20 -11.91 -3.32 -1.88
CA ARG A 20 -13.16 -2.87 -1.23
C ARG A 20 -12.97 -1.83 -0.12
N PHE A 21 -11.79 -1.75 0.48
CA PHE A 21 -11.54 -0.87 1.62
C PHE A 21 -10.34 0.04 1.39
N SER A 22 -10.57 1.33 1.56
CA SER A 22 -9.55 2.38 1.57
C SER A 22 -8.57 2.18 2.73
N ALA A 23 -7.38 2.78 2.62
CA ALA A 23 -6.40 2.77 3.71
C ALA A 23 -6.99 3.37 5.01
N LYS A 24 -7.83 4.41 4.87
CA LYS A 24 -8.51 5.07 5.99
C LYS A 24 -9.44 4.11 6.72
N GLU A 25 -10.32 3.41 6.00
CA GLU A 25 -11.26 2.44 6.61
C GLU A 25 -10.51 1.30 7.30
N LYS A 26 -9.45 0.78 6.67
CA LYS A 26 -8.59 -0.25 7.28
C LYS A 26 -7.97 0.24 8.59
N SER A 27 -7.44 1.46 8.61
CA SER A 27 -6.85 2.05 9.82
C SER A 27 -7.88 2.29 10.92
N GLN A 28 -9.08 2.78 10.57
CA GLN A 28 -10.18 2.98 11.52
C GLN A 28 -10.62 1.66 12.15
N ALA A 29 -10.72 0.59 11.35
CA ALA A 29 -11.05 -0.74 11.83
C ALA A 29 -10.00 -1.26 12.85
N VAL A 30 -8.71 -1.14 12.52
CA VAL A 30 -7.61 -1.52 13.44
C VAL A 30 -7.62 -0.69 14.71
N LEU A 31 -7.84 0.63 14.61
CA LEU A 31 -7.94 1.51 15.78
C LEU A 31 -9.16 1.20 16.65
N ALA A 32 -10.30 0.84 16.05
CA ALA A 32 -11.49 0.43 16.79
C ALA A 32 -11.26 -0.87 17.57
N LEU A 33 -10.47 -1.79 17.00
CA LEU A 33 -10.04 -3.02 17.64
C LEU A 33 -9.11 -2.73 18.82
N TRP A 34 -8.06 -1.92 18.63
CA TRP A 34 -7.09 -1.59 19.70
C TRP A 34 -7.67 -0.73 20.82
N SER A 35 -8.63 0.14 20.50
CA SER A 35 -9.34 0.94 21.51
C SER A 35 -10.41 0.16 22.28
N GLY A 36 -10.60 -1.13 21.98
CA GLY A 36 -11.63 -1.96 22.61
C GLY A 36 -13.07 -1.55 22.29
N ARG A 37 -13.28 -0.58 21.38
CA ARG A 37 -14.62 -0.12 20.97
C ARG A 37 -15.41 -1.19 20.25
N ARG A 38 -14.73 -2.10 19.54
CA ARG A 38 -15.33 -3.22 18.80
C ARG A 38 -14.55 -4.50 19.07
N SER A 39 -15.26 -5.62 19.23
CA SER A 39 -14.64 -6.94 19.30
C SER A 39 -14.23 -7.43 17.91
N ALA A 40 -13.19 -8.27 17.84
CA ALA A 40 -12.72 -8.90 16.61
C ALA A 40 -13.84 -9.53 15.76
N SER A 41 -14.74 -10.26 16.43
CA SER A 41 -15.89 -10.91 15.79
C SER A 41 -16.96 -9.93 15.31
N GLY A 42 -17.19 -8.83 16.04
CA GLY A 42 -18.14 -7.79 15.64
C GLY A 42 -17.64 -7.03 14.41
N LEU A 43 -16.34 -6.70 14.40
CA LEU A 43 -15.70 -6.00 13.29
C LEU A 43 -15.63 -6.85 12.01
N ALA A 44 -15.36 -8.16 12.14
CA ALA A 44 -15.36 -9.09 11.01
C ALA A 44 -16.74 -9.24 10.37
N LYS A 45 -17.81 -9.24 11.19
CA LYS A 45 -19.20 -9.29 10.70
C LYS A 45 -19.60 -7.99 10.00
N GLU A 46 -19.32 -6.85 10.60
CA GLU A 46 -19.67 -5.53 10.05
C GLU A 46 -18.96 -5.23 8.72
N MET A 47 -17.69 -5.61 8.63
CA MET A 47 -16.90 -5.39 7.42
C MET A 47 -17.07 -6.52 6.40
N GLU A 48 -17.86 -7.56 6.70
CA GLU A 48 -18.01 -8.77 5.87
C GLU A 48 -16.67 -9.39 5.44
N VAL A 49 -15.69 -9.37 6.33
CA VAL A 49 -14.31 -9.73 6.04
C VAL A 49 -13.85 -10.84 7.01
N PRO A 50 -13.15 -11.88 6.53
CA PRO A 50 -12.58 -12.89 7.39
C PRO A 50 -11.59 -12.29 8.39
N TRP A 51 -11.59 -12.78 9.64
CA TRP A 51 -10.67 -12.33 10.69
C TRP A 51 -9.19 -12.31 10.24
N ALA A 52 -8.77 -13.28 9.42
CA ALA A 52 -7.42 -13.35 8.88
C ALA A 52 -6.99 -12.07 8.14
N VAL A 53 -7.92 -11.38 7.47
CA VAL A 53 -7.63 -10.15 6.74
C VAL A 53 -7.47 -8.97 7.70
N ILE A 54 -8.30 -8.87 8.73
CA ILE A 54 -8.21 -7.84 9.78
C ILE A 54 -6.89 -8.00 10.54
N ASN A 55 -6.54 -9.22 10.92
CA ASN A 55 -5.24 -9.55 11.53
C ASN A 55 -4.07 -9.16 10.60
N GLY A 56 -4.22 -9.34 9.29
CA GLY A 56 -3.25 -8.88 8.31
C GLY A 56 -3.08 -7.35 8.30
N TRP A 57 -4.16 -6.59 8.49
CA TRP A 57 -4.11 -5.12 8.60
C TRP A 57 -3.45 -4.69 9.91
N GLU A 58 -3.78 -5.36 11.01
CA GLU A 58 -3.19 -5.12 12.32
C GLU A 58 -1.67 -5.32 12.29
N LYS A 59 -1.20 -6.47 11.79
CA LYS A 59 0.24 -6.75 11.67
C LYS A 59 0.96 -5.71 10.82
N ARG A 60 0.35 -5.27 9.72
CA ARG A 60 0.92 -4.23 8.86
C ARG A 60 0.95 -2.86 9.56
N ALA A 61 -0.09 -2.52 10.32
CA ALA A 61 -0.14 -1.29 11.09
C ALA A 61 0.95 -1.27 12.18
N LEU A 62 1.12 -2.37 12.92
CA LEU A 62 2.21 -2.50 13.91
C LEU A 62 3.58 -2.41 13.27
N SER A 63 3.80 -3.11 12.15
CA SER A 63 5.09 -3.07 11.44
C SER A 63 5.42 -1.66 10.95
N GLY A 64 4.42 -0.95 10.41
CA GLY A 64 4.58 0.44 9.97
C GLY A 64 4.88 1.39 11.14
N MET A 65 4.23 1.20 12.28
CA MET A 65 4.48 2.00 13.48
C MET A 65 5.87 1.74 14.05
N LEU A 66 6.29 0.48 14.16
CA LEU A 66 7.64 0.13 14.61
C LEU A 66 8.71 0.73 13.68
N THR A 67 8.47 0.66 12.37
CA THR A 67 9.36 1.28 11.38
C THR A 67 9.41 2.79 11.56
N ALA A 68 8.26 3.47 11.74
CA ALA A 68 8.20 4.92 11.92
C ALA A 68 8.80 5.40 13.26
N LEU A 69 8.80 4.54 14.28
CA LEU A 69 9.39 4.83 15.59
C LEU A 69 10.88 4.50 15.67
N ASP A 70 11.42 3.77 14.71
CA ASP A 70 12.84 3.46 14.66
C ASP A 70 13.63 4.77 14.42
N PRO A 71 14.54 5.18 15.33
CA PRO A 71 15.30 6.41 15.17
C PRO A 71 16.23 6.40 13.96
N THR A 72 16.55 5.21 13.42
CA THR A 72 17.34 5.05 12.19
C THR A 72 16.49 5.17 10.93
N TRP A 73 15.17 5.05 11.05
CA TRP A 73 14.25 5.23 9.95
C TRP A 73 14.14 6.71 9.59
N ARG A 74 14.77 7.08 8.48
CA ARG A 74 14.42 8.34 7.82
C ARG A 74 13.15 8.13 7.02
N GLN A 75 12.12 8.86 7.40
CA GLN A 75 10.94 9.03 6.55
C GLN A 75 11.44 9.49 5.17
N PRO A 76 10.95 8.92 4.06
CA PRO A 76 11.26 9.40 2.72
C PRO A 76 10.53 10.73 2.43
N GLU A 77 10.38 11.59 3.44
CA GLU A 77 10.06 12.98 3.21
C GLU A 77 11.27 13.57 2.50
N GLU A 78 11.03 14.05 1.28
CA GLU A 78 12.00 14.86 0.54
C GLU A 78 13.31 14.17 0.18
N LYS A 79 13.25 12.93 -0.33
CA LYS A 79 13.94 12.76 -1.62
C LYS A 79 13.21 13.69 -2.58
N LYS A 80 13.55 14.98 -2.55
CA LYS A 80 13.52 15.84 -3.73
C LYS A 80 14.08 14.93 -4.80
N LEU A 81 13.19 14.48 -5.69
CA LEU A 81 13.56 13.64 -6.81
C LEU A 81 14.43 14.53 -7.66
N GLU A 82 15.69 14.70 -7.26
CA GLU A 82 16.71 15.25 -8.13
C GLU A 82 16.75 14.23 -9.25
N LEU A 83 16.15 14.63 -10.35
CA LEU A 83 16.09 13.84 -11.55
C LEU A 83 17.55 13.45 -11.82
N PRO A 84 17.86 12.17 -12.03
CA PRO A 84 19.24 11.79 -12.30
C PRO A 84 19.72 12.64 -13.46
N GLY A 85 20.84 13.37 -13.35
CA GLY A 85 21.18 14.48 -14.27
C GLY A 85 21.20 14.11 -15.77
N ARG A 86 21.26 12.82 -16.10
CA ARG A 86 21.04 12.31 -17.47
C ARG A 86 19.61 12.58 -18.00
N LEU A 87 18.61 12.48 -17.13
CA LEU A 87 17.19 12.65 -17.41
C LEU A 87 16.82 14.14 -17.49
N GLU A 88 17.44 14.99 -16.66
CA GLU A 88 17.39 16.46 -16.82
C GLU A 88 17.91 16.88 -18.20
N ARG A 89 19.09 16.36 -18.61
CA ARG A 89 19.65 16.63 -19.94
C ARG A 89 18.77 16.16 -21.08
N LEU A 90 18.12 15.00 -20.93
CA LEU A 90 17.21 14.48 -21.96
C LEU A 90 15.92 15.31 -22.06
N LEU A 91 15.41 15.81 -20.93
CA LEU A 91 14.29 16.76 -20.90
C LEU A 91 14.67 18.10 -21.54
N GLU A 92 15.84 18.64 -21.25
CA GLU A 92 16.34 19.86 -21.90
C GLU A 92 16.47 19.71 -23.43
N GLN A 93 16.88 18.53 -23.91
CA GLN A 93 17.00 18.24 -25.34
C GLN A 93 15.65 18.02 -26.04
N THR A 94 14.64 17.53 -25.32
CA THR A 94 13.32 17.22 -25.90
C THR A 94 12.30 18.34 -25.73
N VAL A 95 12.45 19.18 -24.70
CA VAL A 95 11.53 20.29 -24.37
C VAL A 95 12.03 21.62 -24.91
N LYS A 96 13.27 21.74 -25.39
CA LYS A 96 13.69 22.89 -26.20
C LYS A 96 13.17 22.65 -27.64
N PRO A 97 12.04 23.24 -28.06
CA PRO A 97 11.68 23.19 -29.46
C PRO A 97 12.81 23.85 -30.24
N GLU A 98 13.15 23.28 -31.39
CA GLU A 98 14.00 23.91 -32.38
C GLU A 98 13.36 25.23 -32.85
N SER A 99 13.61 26.33 -32.14
CA SER A 99 13.47 27.67 -32.70
C SER A 99 14.74 27.96 -33.50
N GLY A 100 14.78 27.47 -34.73
CA GLY A 100 15.96 27.54 -35.59
C GLY A 100 15.65 27.40 -37.07
N GLY A 101 14.60 28.06 -37.57
CA GLY A 101 14.28 28.15 -38.99
C GLY A 101 14.52 29.56 -39.55
N LYS A 102 15.77 29.80 -40.00
CA LYS A 102 16.28 30.81 -40.98
C LYS A 102 15.98 32.32 -40.84
N PRO A 103 17.02 33.19 -40.89
CA PRO A 103 16.86 34.56 -41.38
C PRO A 103 16.76 34.55 -42.92
N GLU A 104 15.61 34.95 -43.45
CA GLU A 104 15.44 35.28 -44.88
C GLU A 104 15.58 36.79 -45.02
N SER A 105 16.66 37.21 -45.67
CA SER A 105 16.85 38.55 -46.21
C SER A 105 16.25 38.59 -47.61
N ASP A 106 15.31 39.51 -47.83
CA ASP A 106 15.23 40.39 -49.01
C ASP A 106 14.49 41.67 -48.62
#